data_AF-A0A7K4ZAW9-F1
#
_entry.id   AF-A0A7K4ZAW9-F1
#
_cell.length_a   1.000
_cell.length_b   1.000
_cell.length_c   1.000
_cell.angle_alpha   90.00
_cell.angle_beta   90.00
_cell.angle_gamma   90.00
#
_symmetry.space_group_name_H-M   'P 1'
#
loop_
_entity.id
_entity.type
_entity.pdbx_description
1 polymer ?
#
loop_
_entity_poly.entity_id
_entity_poly.type
_entity_poly.pdbx_seq_one_letter_code
_entity_poly.pdbx_strand_id
1 'polypeptide(L)' 'WHYLGWKISDSRIRPQKIELQTDIRTLHDAQRLLGDLQWVRHIVGITNEDLQPLLVWLRGTEAQSP' A
#
# COMPACT_ATOMS: atom_id res chain seq x y z
N TRP A 1 -2.09 21.31 9.83
CA TRP A 1 -3.48 20.81 9.77
C TRP A 1 -3.52 19.29 9.61
N HIS A 2 -4.53 18.64 10.19
CA HIS A 2 -4.80 17.21 9.99
C HIS A 2 -5.99 17.06 9.04
N TYR A 3 -5.81 16.36 7.92
CA TYR A 3 -6.88 16.16 6.93
C TYR A 3 -6.75 14.79 6.28
N LEU A 4 -7.83 14.00 6.25
CA LEU A 4 -7.88 12.65 5.66
C LEU A 4 -6.75 11.71 6.10
N GLY A 5 -6.29 11.79 7.36
CA GLY A 5 -5.16 10.98 7.84
C GLY A 5 -3.78 11.50 7.44
N TRP A 6 -3.68 12.73 6.92
CA TRP A 6 -2.43 13.42 6.61
C TRP A 6 -2.12 14.52 7.64
N LYS A 7 -0.84 14.78 7.85
CA LYS A 7 -0.28 15.97 8.48
C LYS A 7 0.20 16.90 7.37
N ILE A 8 -0.50 18.01 7.19
CA ILE A 8 -0.20 19.03 6.18
C ILE A 8 0.40 20.24 6.90
N SER A 9 1.57 20.66 6.45
CA SER A 9 2.29 21.88 6.84
C SER A 9 2.58 22.72 5.60
N ASP A 10 2.93 24.00 5.76
CA ASP A 10 3.13 24.93 4.64
C ASP A 10 4.12 24.44 3.56
N SER A 11 5.06 23.56 3.92
CA SER A 11 6.06 23.04 2.98
C SER A 11 6.02 21.52 2.78
N ARG A 12 5.26 20.77 3.59
CA ARG A 12 5.34 19.30 3.60
C ARG A 12 3.99 18.66 3.91
N ILE A 13 3.66 17.67 3.09
CA ILE A 13 2.58 16.71 3.34
C ILE A 13 3.24 15.42 3.87
N ARG A 14 2.71 14.90 4.97
CA ARG A 14 3.20 13.69 5.62
C ARG A 14 2.04 12.78 5.99
N PRO A 15 2.13 11.47 5.77
CA PRO A 15 1.11 10.55 6.24
C PRO A 15 1.11 10.47 7.77
N GLN A 16 -0.05 10.30 8.41
CA GLN A 16 -0.11 10.13 9.87
C GLN A 16 0.37 8.75 10.31
N LYS A 17 0.11 7.73 9.48
CA LYS A 17 0.61 6.36 9.65
C LYS A 17 1.81 6.18 8.73
N ILE A 18 3.01 6.17 9.30
CA ILE A 18 4.27 5.99 8.55
C ILE A 18 4.77 4.54 8.62
N GLU A 19 4.24 3.72 9.51
CA GLU A 19 4.65 2.32 9.62
C GLU A 19 3.97 1.49 8.53
N LEU A 20 4.74 1.24 7.47
CA LEU A 20 4.45 0.18 6.51
C LEU A 20 4.90 -1.15 7.12
N GLN A 21 4.01 -2.14 7.12
CA GLN A 21 4.37 -3.49 7.52
C GLN A 21 5.07 -4.17 6.35
N THR A 22 6.39 -4.27 6.42
CA THR A 22 7.24 -4.82 5.35
C THR A 22 7.55 -6.31 5.52
N ASP A 23 7.30 -6.86 6.71
CA ASP A 23 7.35 -8.30 6.95
C ASP A 23 6.05 -8.94 6.45
N ILE A 24 6.09 -9.44 5.22
CA ILE A 24 4.96 -10.07 4.55
C ILE A 24 5.11 -11.58 4.65
N ARG A 25 4.23 -12.21 5.44
CA ARG A 25 4.21 -13.67 5.62
C ARG A 25 2.92 -14.29 5.10
N THR A 26 1.85 -13.50 5.02
CA THR A 26 0.52 -13.96 4.61
C THR A 26 -0.06 -13.12 3.48
N LEU A 27 -1.06 -13.67 2.78
CA LEU A 27 -1.85 -12.93 1.80
C LEU A 27 -2.46 -11.66 2.40
N HIS A 28 -2.93 -11.74 3.65
CA HIS A 28 -3.50 -10.60 4.37
C HIS A 28 -2.47 -9.48 4.58
N ASP A 29 -1.20 -9.82 4.89
CA ASP A 29 -0.14 -8.83 5.05
C ASP A 29 0.17 -8.14 3.71
N ALA A 30 0.19 -8.89 2.61
CA ALA A 30 0.35 -8.33 1.26
C ALA A 30 -0.82 -7.41 0.87
N GLN A 31 -2.06 -7.79 1.19
CA GLN A 31 -3.26 -6.97 1.00
C GLN A 31 -3.17 -5.67 1.78
N ARG A 32 -2.75 -5.73 3.04
CA ARG A 32 -2.58 -4.56 3.91
C ARG A 32 -1.50 -3.62 3.37
N LEU A 33 -0.35 -4.15 2.96
CA LEU A 33 0.71 -3.34 2.35
C LEU A 33 0.22 -2.67 1.06
N LEU A 34 -0.51 -3.39 0.19
CA LEU A 34 -1.05 -2.78 -1.03
C LEU A 34 -2.01 -1.64 -0.70
N GLY A 35 -2.90 -1.81 0.28
CA GLY A 35 -3.82 -0.76 0.71
C GLY A 35 -3.08 0.50 1.22
N ASP A 36 -2.05 0.29 2.04
CA ASP A 36 -1.21 1.40 2.55
C ASP A 36 -0.44 2.09 1.39
N LEU A 37 0.06 1.35 0.40
CA LEU A 37 0.75 1.90 -0.79
C LEU A 37 -0.20 2.65 -1.73
N GLN A 38 -1.41 2.12 -1.96
CA GLN A 38 -2.44 2.78 -2.77
C GLN A 38 -2.85 4.12 -2.15
N TRP A 39 -2.92 4.20 -0.82
CA TRP A 39 -3.27 5.42 -0.13
C TRP A 39 -2.20 6.52 -0.31
N VAL A 40 -0.90 6.16 -0.26
CA VAL A 40 0.19 7.13 -0.45
C VAL A 40 0.50 7.45 -1.92
N ARG A 41 0.04 6.61 -2.87
CA ARG A 41 0.34 6.71 -4.31
C ARG A 41 0.26 8.11 -4.89
N HIS A 42 -0.77 8.87 -4.52
CA HIS A 42 -1.03 10.21 -5.02
C HIS A 42 0.03 11.26 -4.67
N ILE A 43 0.87 11.00 -3.66
CA ILE A 43 1.83 11.96 -3.12
C ILE A 43 3.28 11.54 -3.40
N VAL A 44 3.55 10.24 -3.54
CA VAL A 44 4.91 9.70 -3.78
C VAL A 44 5.17 9.27 -5.22
N GLY A 45 4.18 9.35 -6.12
CA GLY A 45 4.39 9.05 -7.54
C GLY A 45 4.54 7.57 -7.86
N ILE A 46 3.95 6.69 -7.04
CA ILE A 46 3.99 5.24 -7.26
C ILE A 46 3.26 4.89 -8.57
N THR A 47 3.95 4.18 -9.45
CA THR A 47 3.41 3.74 -10.74
C THR A 47 2.73 2.38 -10.63
N ASN A 48 2.00 1.97 -11.68
CA ASN A 48 1.45 0.60 -11.71
C ASN A 48 2.56 -0.45 -11.84
N GLU A 49 3.69 -0.10 -12.45
CA GLU A 49 4.86 -0.96 -12.61
C GLU A 49 5.49 -1.28 -11.24
N ASP A 50 5.59 -0.28 -10.36
CA ASP A 50 6.09 -0.47 -8.98
C ASP A 50 5.21 -1.41 -8.14
N LEU A 51 3.89 -1.43 -8.42
CA LEU A 51 2.93 -2.28 -7.71
C LEU A 51 2.81 -3.69 -8.31
N GLN A 52 3.29 -3.89 -9.54
CA GLN A 52 3.13 -5.14 -10.28
C GLN A 52 3.61 -6.39 -9.52
N PRO A 53 4.75 -6.37 -8.79
CA PRO A 53 5.21 -7.52 -8.02
C PRO A 53 4.25 -7.91 -6.88
N LEU A 54 3.59 -6.92 -6.25
CA LEU A 54 2.65 -7.15 -5.16
C LEU A 54 1.32 -7.72 -5.65
N LEU A 55 0.90 -7.35 -6.86
CA LEU A 55 -0.32 -7.87 -7.48
C LEU A 55 -0.24 -9.37 -7.78
N VAL A 56 0.97 -9.92 -7.97
CA VAL A 56 1.18 -11.37 -8.12
C VAL A 56 0.77 -12.12 -6.86
N TRP A 57 1.03 -11.56 -5.67
CA TRP A 57 0.69 -12.19 -4.39
C TRP A 57 -0.81 -12.16 -4.07
N LEU A 58 -1.56 -11.26 -4.70
CA LEU A 58 -3.01 -11.10 -4.49
C LEU A 58 -3.87 -12.00 -5.37
N ARG A 59 -3.27 -12.58 -6.41
CA ARG A 59 -3.88 -13.68 -7.14
C ARG A 59 -3.84 -14.88 -6.20
N GLY A 60 -4.95 -15.11 -5.49
CA GLY A 60 -5.11 -16.32 -4.69
C GLY A 60 -4.79 -17.55 -5.53
N THR A 61 -4.41 -18.65 -4.89
CA THR A 61 -4.35 -19.96 -5.56
C THR A 61 -5.64 -20.13 -6.35
N GLU A 62 -5.53 -20.20 -7.67
CA GLU A 62 -6.62 -20.52 -8.58
C GLU A 62 -7.44 -21.63 -7.92
N ALA A 63 -8.73 -21.39 -7.68
CA ALA A 63 -9.65 -22.40 -7.19
C ALA A 63 -9.92 -23.43 -8.29
N GLN A 64 -8.87 -24.10 -8.76
CA GLN A 64 -8.91 -25.21 -9.70
C GLN A 64 -7.80 -26.19 -9.32
N SER A 65 -8.16 -27.12 -8.45
CA SER A 65 -7.71 -28.50 -8.58
C SER A 65 -8.94 -29.37 -8.35
N PRO A 66 -9.37 -30.18 -9.34
CA PRO A 66 -10.47 -31.13 -9.18
C PRO A 66 -10.15 -32.23 -8.16
#